data_AF-A0A2P6QHD2-F1
#
_entry.id   AF-A0A2P6QHD2-F1
#
_cell.length_a   1.000
_cell.length_b   1.000
_cell.length_c   1.000
_cell.angle_alpha   90.00
_cell.angle_beta   90.00
_cell.angle_gamma   90.00
#
_symmetry.space_group_name_H-M   'P 1'
#
loop_
_entity.id
_entity.type
_entity.pdbx_description
1 polymer ?
#
loop_
_entity_poly.entity_id
_entity_poly.type
_entity_poly.pdbx_seq_one_letter_code
_entity_poly.pdbx_strand_id
1 'polypeptide(L)'
;MENNLDNSIKIYNAHKNRKGRKLIQWKNLVGIPEQNGRKSCSYWIMRYMKEIVEDTNLEFATKWERRTNLVYTEKNIDEVRAEWAKHVINFAQL
;
A
#
# COMPACT_ATOMS: atom_id res chain seq x y z
N MET A 1 2.58 -17.86 5.14
CA MET A 1 2.84 -16.81 4.12
C MET A 1 4.27 -16.30 4.25
N GLU A 2 4.73 -15.95 5.46
CA GLU A 2 6.09 -15.47 5.76
C GLU A 2 7.21 -16.39 5.22
N ASN A 3 7.19 -17.70 5.51
CA ASN A 3 8.22 -18.64 5.03
C ASN A 3 8.37 -18.69 3.49
N ASN A 4 7.27 -18.58 2.74
CA ASN A 4 7.31 -18.59 1.28
C ASN A 4 7.91 -17.28 0.74
N LEU A 5 7.59 -16.17 1.38
CA LEU A 5 8.13 -14.87 1.02
C LEU A 5 9.61 -14.77 1.39
N ASP A 6 10.01 -15.24 2.57
CA ASP A 6 11.42 -15.34 2.97
C ASP A 6 12.26 -16.11 1.95
N ASN A 7 11.75 -17.25 1.48
CA ASN A 7 12.40 -18.05 0.46
C ASN A 7 12.49 -17.33 -0.89
N SER A 8 11.43 -16.64 -1.29
CA SER A 8 11.42 -15.85 -2.53
C SER A 8 12.46 -14.73 -2.48
N ILE A 9 12.55 -14.02 -1.35
CA ILE A 9 13.55 -12.96 -1.16
C ILE A 9 14.95 -13.58 -1.11
N LYS A 10 15.16 -14.78 -0.52
CA LYS A 10 16.46 -15.50 -0.58
C LYS A 10 16.90 -15.73 -2.02
N ILE A 11 16.00 -16.28 -2.86
CA ILE A 11 16.26 -16.54 -4.28
C ILE A 11 16.61 -15.23 -5.01
N TYR A 12 15.81 -14.17 -4.82
CA TYR A 12 16.07 -12.87 -5.44
C TYR A 12 17.45 -12.30 -5.07
N ASN A 13 17.83 -12.36 -3.81
CA ASN A 13 19.13 -11.84 -3.36
C ASN A 13 20.31 -12.67 -3.90
N ALA A 14 20.16 -14.00 -3.99
CA ALA A 14 21.14 -14.86 -4.64
C ALA A 14 21.32 -14.48 -6.11
N HIS A 15 20.23 -14.28 -6.84
CA HIS A 15 20.25 -13.78 -8.23
C HIS A 15 20.94 -12.42 -8.38
N LYS A 16 20.83 -11.55 -7.38
CA LYS A 16 21.48 -10.22 -7.36
C LYS A 16 22.89 -10.23 -6.79
N ASN A 17 23.48 -11.39 -6.50
CA ASN A 17 24.81 -11.54 -5.88
C ASN A 17 25.00 -10.73 -4.58
N ARG A 18 23.91 -10.50 -3.81
CA ARG A 18 23.96 -9.75 -2.54
C ARG A 18 24.40 -10.68 -1.40
N LYS A 19 25.56 -10.44 -0.79
CA LYS A 19 26.11 -11.23 0.34
C LYS A 19 25.72 -10.63 1.70
N GLY A 20 25.40 -11.50 2.67
CA GLY A 20 25.07 -11.14 4.06
C GLY A 20 23.57 -10.83 4.27
N ARG A 21 23.01 -11.24 5.42
CA ARG A 21 21.62 -10.91 5.75
C ARG A 21 21.39 -10.66 7.23
N LYS A 22 20.74 -9.52 7.51
CA LYS A 22 19.88 -9.38 8.69
C LYS A 22 18.65 -10.30 8.51
N LEU A 23 18.18 -10.88 9.60
CA LEU A 23 16.91 -11.62 9.62
C LEU A 23 15.79 -10.68 9.15
N ILE A 24 14.90 -11.16 8.28
CA ILE A 24 13.71 -10.39 7.88
C ILE A 24 12.82 -10.26 9.12
N GLN A 25 12.49 -9.03 9.49
CA GLN A 25 11.55 -8.76 10.57
C GLN A 25 10.19 -8.45 9.95
N TRP A 26 9.26 -9.38 10.10
CA TRP A 26 7.86 -9.17 9.76
C TRP A 26 7.22 -8.27 10.81
N LYS A 27 6.57 -7.19 10.35
CA LYS A 27 5.90 -6.23 11.22
C LYS A 27 4.45 -6.10 10.80
N ASN A 28 3.54 -6.34 11.74
CA ASN A 28 2.12 -6.11 11.53
C ASN A 28 1.79 -4.62 11.71
N LEU A 29 1.26 -3.99 10.67
CA LEU A 29 0.83 -2.58 10.69
C LEU A 29 -0.61 -2.51 11.22
N VAL A 30 -0.75 -2.50 12.54
CA VAL A 30 -2.07 -2.58 13.20
C VAL A 30 -2.88 -1.28 13.13
N GLY A 31 -2.30 -0.20 12.59
CA GLY A 31 -2.93 1.11 12.46
C GLY A 31 -3.75 1.32 11.20
N ILE A 32 -3.70 0.38 10.24
CA ILE A 32 -4.41 0.47 8.96
C ILE A 32 -5.89 0.83 9.22
N PRO A 33 -6.42 1.87 8.54
CA PRO A 33 -7.72 2.41 8.89
C PRO A 33 -8.84 1.50 8.39
N GLU A 34 -9.85 1.27 9.23
CA GLU A 34 -11.06 0.59 8.78
C GLU A 34 -11.82 1.45 7.78
N GLN A 35 -12.46 0.79 6.82
CA GLN A 35 -13.33 1.48 5.88
C GLN A 35 -14.60 1.97 6.59
N ASN A 36 -14.89 3.26 6.44
CA ASN A 36 -16.19 3.81 6.79
C ASN A 36 -17.22 3.51 5.69
N GLY A 37 -18.31 2.85 6.06
CA GLY A 37 -19.40 2.51 5.14
C GLY A 37 -19.13 1.27 4.27
N ARG A 38 -20.06 0.96 3.35
CA ARG A 38 -20.06 -0.32 2.59
C ARG A 38 -19.94 -0.20 1.07
N LYS A 39 -19.97 1.01 0.51
CA LYS A 39 -20.11 1.21 -0.95
C LYS A 39 -18.83 1.62 -1.68
N SER A 40 -17.78 1.99 -0.95
CA SER A 40 -16.57 2.63 -1.50
C SER A 40 -15.30 1.80 -1.36
N CYS A 41 -15.40 0.49 -1.07
CA CYS A 41 -14.25 -0.33 -0.66
C CYS A 41 -13.12 -0.35 -1.69
N SER A 42 -13.46 -0.36 -2.98
CA SER A 42 -12.52 -0.29 -4.09
C SER A 42 -11.68 1.00 -4.05
N TYR A 43 -12.31 2.15 -3.83
CA TYR A 43 -11.59 3.44 -3.76
C TYR A 43 -10.71 3.56 -2.52
N TRP A 44 -11.09 2.93 -1.41
CA TRP A 44 -10.24 2.85 -0.21
C TRP A 44 -8.99 2.02 -0.49
N ILE A 45 -9.14 0.87 -1.15
CA ILE A 45 -8.00 0.03 -1.58
C ILE A 45 -7.12 0.80 -2.57
N MET A 46 -7.71 1.53 -3.53
CA MET A 46 -6.95 2.35 -4.47
C MET A 46 -6.15 3.43 -3.75
N ARG A 47 -6.75 4.15 -2.79
CA ARG A 47 -6.03 5.13 -1.96
C ARG A 47 -4.87 4.49 -1.21
N TYR A 48 -5.14 3.34 -0.58
CA TYR A 48 -4.14 2.58 0.17
C TYR A 48 -2.96 2.13 -0.70
N MET A 49 -3.24 1.55 -1.87
CA MET A 49 -2.19 1.11 -2.81
C MET A 49 -1.39 2.29 -3.36
N LYS A 50 -2.06 3.41 -3.64
CA LYS A 50 -1.38 4.63 -4.11
C LYS A 50 -0.37 5.13 -3.09
N GLU A 51 -0.75 5.21 -1.80
CA GLU A 51 0.19 5.63 -0.74
C GLU A 51 1.40 4.69 -0.62
N ILE A 52 1.24 3.38 -0.87
CA ILE A 52 2.37 2.43 -0.86
C ILE A 52 3.30 2.64 -2.06
N VAL A 53 2.74 2.81 -3.25
CA VAL A 53 3.51 2.91 -4.50
C VAL A 53 4.27 4.23 -4.60
N GLU A 54 3.66 5.31 -4.11
CA GLU A 54 4.26 6.66 -4.13
C GLU A 54 5.21 6.93 -2.94
N ASP A 55 5.21 6.08 -1.92
CA ASP A 55 6.08 6.24 -0.76
C ASP A 55 7.53 5.85 -1.07
N THR A 56 8.36 6.86 -1.30
CA THR A 56 9.80 6.70 -1.51
C THR A 56 10.62 6.67 -0.22
N ASN A 57 10.00 6.99 0.92
CA ASN A 57 10.70 7.27 2.19
C ASN A 57 10.31 6.31 3.32
N LEU A 58 9.48 5.31 3.06
CA LEU A 58 8.93 4.37 4.05
C LEU A 58 8.06 5.07 5.12
N GLU A 59 7.49 6.22 4.79
CA GLU A 59 6.58 6.97 5.67
C GLU A 59 5.24 6.24 5.87
N PHE A 60 4.81 5.47 4.88
CA PHE A 60 3.60 4.69 4.92
C PHE A 60 3.61 3.71 6.10
N ALA A 61 4.70 2.96 6.26
CA ALA A 61 4.85 1.99 7.33
C ALA A 61 4.83 2.67 8.72
N THR A 62 5.40 3.87 8.82
CA THR A 62 5.43 4.65 10.06
C THR A 62 4.04 5.18 10.41
N LYS A 63 3.30 5.71 9.43
CA LYS A 63 1.94 6.23 9.57
C LYS A 63 0.98 5.18 10.14
N TRP A 64 1.09 3.93 9.68
CA TRP A 64 0.18 2.84 10.02
C TRP A 64 0.73 1.84 11.03
N GLU A 65 1.87 2.14 11.66
CA GLU A 65 2.55 1.24 12.59
C GLU A 65 1.68 0.87 13.80
N ARG A 66 0.99 1.85 14.37
CA ARG A 66 0.23 1.72 15.63
C ARG A 66 -1.22 2.09 15.41
N ARG A 67 -2.10 1.52 16.24
CA ARG A 67 -3.51 1.95 16.27
C ARG A 67 -3.59 3.43 16.60
N THR A 68 -4.26 4.17 15.73
CA THR A 68 -4.55 5.59 15.88
C THR A 68 -6.01 5.83 15.45
N ASN A 69 -6.48 7.06 15.60
CA ASN A 69 -7.78 7.48 15.07
C ASN A 69 -7.66 7.99 13.62
N LEU A 70 -6.53 7.73 12.94
CA LEU A 70 -6.35 8.10 11.54
C LEU A 70 -7.27 7.24 10.68
N VAL A 71 -8.09 7.89 9.86
CA VAL A 71 -9.03 7.25 8.94
C VAL A 71 -9.03 8.04 7.64
N TYR A 72 -9.17 7.37 6.50
CA TYR A 72 -9.37 8.10 5.26
C TYR A 72 -10.69 8.87 5.31
N THR A 73 -10.63 10.13 4.92
CA THR A 73 -11.80 10.99 4.80
C THR A 73 -12.46 10.79 3.44
N GLU A 74 -13.73 11.14 3.27
CA GLU A 74 -14.36 11.14 1.94
C GLU A 74 -13.59 12.02 0.95
N LYS A 75 -12.96 13.12 1.40
CA LYS A 75 -12.08 13.92 0.56
C LYS A 75 -10.92 13.11 -0.03
N ASN A 76 -10.27 12.26 0.78
CA ASN A 76 -9.19 11.40 0.29
C ASN A 76 -9.71 10.40 -0.76
N ILE A 77 -10.96 9.98 -0.64
CA ILE A 77 -11.61 9.07 -1.58
C ILE A 77 -12.03 9.82 -2.85
N ASP A 78 -12.51 11.06 -2.74
CA ASP A 78 -12.87 11.92 -3.87
C ASP A 78 -11.67 12.27 -4.74
N GLU A 79 -10.49 12.49 -4.15
CA GLU A 79 -9.24 12.66 -4.88
C GLU A 79 -8.98 11.47 -5.82
N VAL A 80 -9.12 10.25 -5.30
CA VAL A 80 -8.95 9.02 -6.09
C VAL A 80 -10.04 8.88 -7.15
N ARG A 81 -11.30 9.20 -6.83
CA ARG A 81 -12.41 9.18 -7.80
C ARG A 81 -12.13 10.13 -8.97
N ALA A 82 -11.69 11.35 -8.68
CA ALA A 82 -11.42 12.37 -9.69
C ALA A 82 -10.25 11.98 -10.60
N GLU A 83 -9.16 11.48 -10.03
CA GLU A 83 -8.02 10.99 -10.80
C GLU A 83 -8.38 9.80 -11.69
N TRP A 84 -9.11 8.84 -11.15
CA TRP A 84 -9.58 7.68 -11.90
C TRP A 84 -10.52 8.08 -13.03
N ALA A 85 -11.48 8.97 -12.77
CA ALA A 85 -12.38 9.49 -13.80
C ALA A 85 -11.60 10.18 -14.92
N LYS A 86 -10.61 11.01 -14.59
CA LYS A 86 -9.73 11.65 -15.58
C LYS A 86 -8.97 10.62 -16.42
N HIS A 87 -8.44 9.58 -15.77
CA HIS A 87 -7.73 8.50 -16.47
C HIS A 87 -8.66 7.75 -17.46
N VAL A 88 -9.86 7.37 -17.01
CA VAL A 88 -10.84 6.65 -17.85
C VAL A 88 -11.33 7.52 -19.01
N ILE A 89 -11.60 8.81 -18.79
CA ILE A 89 -12.02 9.73 -19.85
C ILE A 89 -10.93 9.84 -20.92
N ASN A 90 -9.67 10.04 -20.49
CA ASN A 90 -8.55 10.12 -21.44
C ASN A 90 -8.33 8.81 -22.20
N PHE A 91 -8.57 7.67 -21.55
CA PHE A 91 -8.46 6.35 -22.19
C PHE A 91 -9.58 6.11 -23.20
N ALA A 92 -10.80 6.56 -22.92
CA ALA A 92 -11.95 6.41 -23.81
C ALA A 92 -11.89 7.33 -25.05
N GLN A 93 -10.95 8.27 -25.10
CA GLN A 93 -10.69 9.16 -26.23
C GLN A 93 -9.59 8.65 -27.18
N LEU A 94 -8.98 7.50 -26.87
CA LEU A 94 -8.03 6.76 -27.71
C LEU A 94 -8.75 5.61 -28.43
#